data_AF-A0A520HNE3-F1
#
_entry.id   AF-A0A520HNE3-F1
#
_cell.length_a   1.000
_cell.length_b   1.000
_cell.length_c   1.000
_cell.angle_alpha   90.00
_cell.angle_beta   90.00
_cell.angle_gamma   90.00
#
_symmetry.space_group_name_H-M   'P 1'
#
loop_
_entity.id
_entity.type
_entity.pdbx_description
1 polymer ?
#
loop_
_entity_poly.entity_id
_entity_poly.type
_entity_poly.pdbx_seq_one_letter_code
_entity_poly.pdbx_strand_id
1 'polypeptide(L)'
;MKKSVVIVIIAVIAVALFYFGLPVINYGFMLLPVSLMVLVVLASLLILEAKVVGTKTTVKFHKAHNFLLIAGAILFFYMTILPLFTSTPMFRSQAYRSLIGKVHAGKEITNHIAPISLNKIRVVDEELAYLLGEKILGSQAALGSKTEIGNFSIQKVGTELYWVAPLLHSGFFKWLYNTEGTEGYVMVSATNERDVKLVQQVAGKDLKIKYQPGAYFGSDVKRHLYFNGYATTGLADFSFEIDDEGNPYWVIARYRKEVGFGGNDATGIVTVDAQSGAIAEYGIADAPAWVDRIQPLEFIGEQLNDWGEYVKGYWNFSNEDKLMITEDLTLVYGEDNRSYWYTGVSSVGKEESAVGFVLVDTRTKEATMYNQSGATEYAAQSSAEGKVQEKGYKASLPIPYNINNIPTYVMTLKDDGGLVKMYAMVAISDYTIV
;
A
#
# COMPACT_ATOMS: atom_id res chain seq x y z
N MET A 1 -5.80 45.90 -2.20
CA MET A 1 -4.65 45.68 -3.11
C MET A 1 -5.08 45.92 -4.55
N LYS A 2 -4.18 46.24 -5.49
CA LYS A 2 -4.56 46.31 -6.92
C LYS A 2 -5.05 44.92 -7.36
N LYS A 3 -6.17 44.86 -8.10
CA LYS A 3 -6.78 43.59 -8.56
C LYS A 3 -5.80 42.70 -9.31
N SER A 4 -4.91 43.28 -10.11
CA SER A 4 -3.85 42.55 -10.83
C SER A 4 -2.90 41.81 -9.89
N VAL A 5 -2.52 42.42 -8.76
CA VAL A 5 -1.63 41.79 -7.76
C VAL A 5 -2.31 40.60 -7.09
N VAL A 6 -3.60 40.73 -6.76
CA VAL A 6 -4.40 39.64 -6.18
C VAL A 6 -4.46 38.44 -7.13
N ILE A 7 -4.71 38.68 -8.42
CA ILE A 7 -4.76 37.62 -9.45
C ILE A 7 -3.42 36.90 -9.55
N VAL A 8 -2.31 37.63 -9.57
CA VAL A 8 -0.97 37.03 -9.65
C VAL A 8 -0.68 36.16 -8.43
N ILE A 9 -1.01 36.62 -7.21
CA ILE A 9 -0.81 35.83 -5.98
C ILE A 9 -1.63 34.53 -6.03
N ILE A 10 -2.91 34.62 -6.40
CA ILE A 10 -3.79 33.44 -6.52
C ILE A 10 -3.24 32.48 -7.58
N ALA A 11 -2.80 32.98 -8.73
CA ALA A 11 -2.25 32.15 -9.80
C ALA A 11 -0.98 31.41 -9.34
N VAL A 12 -0.06 32.09 -8.66
CA VAL A 12 1.16 31.48 -8.12
C VAL A 12 0.82 30.39 -7.10
N ILE A 13 -0.13 30.65 -6.20
CA ILE A 13 -0.54 29.67 -5.19
C ILE A 13 -1.28 28.50 -5.83
N ALA A 14 -2.11 28.74 -6.85
CA ALA A 14 -2.77 27.69 -7.60
C ALA A 14 -1.75 26.77 -8.29
N VAL A 15 -0.75 27.34 -8.97
CA VAL A 15 0.33 26.57 -9.58
C VAL A 15 1.07 25.75 -8.52
N ALA A 16 1.40 26.34 -7.37
CA ALA A 16 2.06 25.62 -6.29
C ALA A 16 1.20 24.46 -5.75
N LEU A 17 -0.09 24.70 -5.47
CA LEU A 17 -1.01 23.67 -4.98
C LEU A 17 -1.15 22.50 -5.96
N PHE A 18 -1.27 22.78 -7.26
CA PHE A 18 -1.39 21.73 -8.26
C PHE A 18 -0.07 20.99 -8.50
N TYR A 19 1.06 21.70 -8.50
CA TYR A 19 2.38 21.12 -8.76
C TYR A 19 2.89 20.23 -7.62
N PHE A 20 2.65 20.64 -6.38
CA PHE A 20 3.08 19.89 -5.19
C PHE A 20 1.99 18.93 -4.68
N GLY A 21 0.71 19.29 -4.83
CA GLY A 21 -0.41 18.45 -4.38
C GLY A 21 -0.75 17.32 -5.35
N LEU A 22 -0.53 17.50 -6.66
CA LEU A 22 -0.89 16.51 -7.69
C LEU A 22 -2.36 16.02 -7.55
N PRO A 23 -3.35 16.92 -7.45
CA PRO A 23 -4.73 16.53 -7.18
C PRO A 23 -5.31 15.71 -8.34
N VAL A 24 -5.82 14.51 -8.03
CA VAL A 24 -6.51 13.68 -9.04
C VAL A 24 -7.76 14.40 -9.52
N ILE A 25 -7.84 14.61 -10.83
CA ILE A 25 -8.92 15.32 -11.52
C ILE A 25 -10.00 14.33 -11.93
N ASN A 26 -10.66 13.73 -10.92
CA ASN A 26 -11.74 12.78 -11.13
C ASN A 26 -12.76 12.85 -10.00
N TYR A 27 -13.99 12.40 -10.28
CA TYR A 27 -15.05 12.31 -9.29
C TYR A 27 -14.66 11.37 -8.13
N GLY A 28 -15.07 11.72 -6.92
CA GLY A 28 -14.78 10.94 -5.71
C GLY A 28 -13.44 11.26 -5.05
N PHE A 29 -12.55 12.02 -5.70
CA PHE A 29 -11.28 12.48 -5.13
C PHE A 29 -11.43 13.85 -4.45
N MET A 30 -10.79 14.00 -3.28
CA MET A 30 -10.98 15.15 -2.40
C MET A 30 -9.90 16.23 -2.54
N LEU A 31 -8.72 15.90 -3.05
CA LEU A 31 -7.60 16.85 -3.04
C LEU A 31 -7.82 18.05 -3.98
N LEU A 32 -8.46 17.83 -5.13
CA LEU A 32 -8.82 18.90 -6.06
C LEU A 32 -9.80 19.92 -5.44
N PRO A 33 -11.01 19.53 -4.96
CA PRO A 33 -11.94 20.49 -4.37
C PRO A 33 -11.39 21.13 -3.09
N VAL A 34 -10.56 20.43 -2.30
CA VAL A 34 -9.84 21.02 -1.16
C VAL A 34 -8.91 22.15 -1.63
N SER A 35 -8.11 21.90 -2.68
CA SER A 35 -7.21 22.91 -3.25
C SER A 35 -7.99 24.11 -3.79
N LEU A 36 -9.11 23.88 -4.48
CA LEU A 36 -9.99 24.95 -4.95
C LEU A 36 -10.64 25.72 -3.79
N MET A 37 -11.02 25.05 -2.71
CA MET A 37 -11.58 25.69 -1.51
C MET A 37 -10.56 26.64 -0.87
N VAL A 38 -9.30 26.20 -0.74
CA VAL A 38 -8.20 27.05 -0.25
C VAL A 38 -8.05 28.29 -1.12
N LEU A 39 -8.09 28.15 -2.45
CA LEU A 39 -8.02 29.28 -3.38
C LEU A 39 -9.23 30.23 -3.25
N VAL A 40 -10.44 29.70 -3.05
CA VAL A 40 -11.67 30.51 -2.86
C VAL A 40 -11.62 31.30 -1.56
N VAL A 41 -11.19 30.68 -0.45
CA VAL A 41 -11.02 31.35 0.84
C VAL A 41 -9.95 32.43 0.74
N LEU A 42 -8.80 32.09 0.16
CA LEU A 42 -7.71 33.05 -0.03
C LEU A 42 -8.13 34.23 -0.91
N ALA A 43 -8.81 33.96 -2.04
CA ALA A 43 -9.31 35.00 -2.93
C ALA A 43 -10.32 35.91 -2.21
N SER A 44 -11.19 35.34 -1.38
CA SER A 44 -12.14 36.11 -0.58
C SER A 44 -11.39 37.04 0.38
N LEU A 45 -10.39 36.54 1.11
CA LEU A 45 -9.59 37.33 2.04
C LEU A 45 -8.82 38.48 1.37
N LEU A 46 -8.19 38.23 0.21
CA LEU A 46 -7.37 39.21 -0.50
C LEU A 46 -8.18 40.35 -1.14
N ILE A 47 -9.47 40.14 -1.38
CA ILE A 47 -10.38 41.13 -1.98
C ILE A 47 -11.13 41.93 -0.89
N LEU A 48 -11.04 41.56 0.39
CA LEU A 48 -11.62 42.34 1.48
C LEU A 48 -10.95 43.73 1.58
N GLU A 49 -11.79 44.77 1.69
CA GLU A 49 -11.35 46.13 1.96
C GLU A 49 -11.88 46.58 3.32
N ALA A 50 -10.98 46.87 4.26
CA ALA A 50 -11.34 47.48 5.54
C ALA A 50 -11.35 49.01 5.40
N LYS A 51 -12.48 49.65 5.71
CA LYS A 51 -12.60 51.10 5.83
C LYS A 51 -12.70 51.46 7.30
N VAL A 52 -11.68 52.15 7.82
CA VAL A 52 -11.68 52.69 9.18
C VAL A 52 -12.27 54.10 9.13
N VAL A 53 -13.36 54.34 9.88
CA VAL A 53 -13.97 55.67 10.04
C VAL A 53 -14.09 55.93 11.54
N GLY A 54 -13.23 56.81 12.08
CA GLY A 54 -13.13 57.04 13.53
C GLY A 54 -12.65 55.79 14.28
N THR A 55 -13.34 55.39 15.35
CA THR A 55 -13.06 54.16 16.13
C THR A 55 -13.74 52.91 15.56
N LYS A 56 -14.50 53.01 14.46
CA LYS A 56 -15.22 51.88 13.86
C LYS A 56 -14.54 51.41 12.58
N THR A 57 -14.17 50.13 12.56
CA THR A 57 -13.69 49.43 11.36
C THR A 57 -14.86 48.76 10.67
N THR A 58 -15.13 49.14 9.42
CA THR A 58 -16.19 48.54 8.59
C THR A 58 -15.56 47.76 7.43
N VAL A 59 -16.00 46.53 7.21
CA VAL A 59 -15.51 45.67 6.13
C VAL A 59 -16.42 45.83 4.92
N LYS A 60 -15.85 46.07 3.75
CA LYS A 60 -16.59 46.18 2.47
C LYS A 60 -16.54 44.87 1.71
N PHE A 61 -17.72 44.35 1.36
CA PHE A 61 -17.88 43.22 0.46
C PHE A 61 -18.16 43.70 -0.96
N HIS A 62 -17.31 43.30 -1.90
CA HIS A 62 -17.51 43.49 -3.34
C HIS A 62 -18.43 42.41 -3.95
N LYS A 63 -19.03 42.67 -5.11
CA LYS A 63 -19.85 41.69 -5.87
C LYS A 63 -19.15 40.34 -6.10
N ALA A 64 -17.82 40.33 -6.22
CA ALA A 64 -17.03 39.10 -6.37
C ALA A 64 -17.16 38.15 -5.16
N HIS A 65 -17.42 38.66 -3.96
CA HIS A 65 -17.65 37.82 -2.78
C HIS A 65 -18.89 36.96 -2.92
N ASN A 66 -19.94 37.45 -3.59
CA ASN A 66 -21.13 36.62 -3.81
C ASN A 66 -20.81 35.43 -4.73
N PHE A 67 -19.99 35.64 -5.76
CA PHE A 67 -19.53 34.55 -6.62
C PHE A 67 -18.64 33.56 -5.85
N LEU A 68 -17.70 34.05 -5.05
CA LEU A 68 -16.82 33.21 -4.22
C LEU A 68 -17.59 32.45 -3.14
N LEU A 69 -18.63 33.04 -2.55
CA LEU A 69 -19.52 32.37 -1.60
C LEU A 69 -20.31 31.25 -2.27
N ILE A 70 -20.83 31.47 -3.48
CA ILE A 70 -21.53 30.42 -4.24
C ILE A 70 -20.54 29.30 -4.61
N ALA A 71 -19.36 29.64 -5.12
CA ALA A 71 -18.32 28.66 -5.45
C ALA A 71 -17.91 27.85 -4.19
N GLY A 72 -17.70 28.53 -3.07
CA GLY A 72 -17.41 27.92 -1.78
C GLY A 72 -18.55 27.02 -1.30
N ALA A 73 -19.81 27.44 -1.43
CA ALA A 73 -20.96 26.62 -1.07
C ALA A 73 -21.07 25.35 -1.93
N ILE A 74 -20.79 25.43 -3.24
CA ILE A 74 -20.76 24.27 -4.15
C ILE A 74 -19.65 23.31 -3.75
N LEU A 75 -18.43 23.81 -3.49
CA LEU A 75 -17.31 22.99 -3.04
C LEU A 75 -17.58 22.35 -1.68
N PHE A 76 -18.16 23.10 -0.74
CA PHE A 76 -18.55 22.58 0.56
C PHE A 76 -19.59 21.47 0.43
N PHE A 77 -20.60 21.68 -0.42
CA PHE A 77 -21.60 20.65 -0.72
C PHE A 77 -20.96 19.39 -1.32
N TYR A 78 -20.07 19.55 -2.30
CA TYR A 78 -19.33 18.43 -2.90
C TYR A 78 -18.46 17.69 -1.89
N MET A 79 -17.83 18.39 -0.95
CA MET A 79 -16.90 17.79 0.02
C MET A 79 -17.60 17.16 1.23
N THR A 80 -18.83 17.55 1.54
CA THR A 80 -19.51 17.14 2.78
C THR A 80 -20.83 16.45 2.48
N ILE A 81 -21.79 17.18 1.93
CA ILE A 81 -23.16 16.70 1.72
C ILE A 81 -23.19 15.57 0.70
N LEU A 82 -22.48 15.71 -0.42
CA LEU A 82 -22.50 14.70 -1.47
C LEU A 82 -21.91 13.34 -1.02
N PRO A 83 -20.74 13.27 -0.35
CA PRO A 83 -20.21 12.02 0.22
C PRO A 83 -21.17 11.38 1.23
N LEU A 84 -21.85 12.18 2.06
CA LEU A 84 -22.80 11.66 3.06
C LEU A 84 -23.92 10.82 2.42
N PHE A 85 -24.40 11.18 1.24
CA PHE A 85 -25.45 10.41 0.55
C PHE A 85 -24.88 9.33 -0.38
N THR A 86 -23.71 9.57 -0.97
CA THR A 86 -23.16 8.68 -2.01
C THR A 86 -22.27 7.57 -1.47
N SER A 87 -21.66 7.77 -0.29
CA SER A 87 -20.57 6.95 0.25
C SER A 87 -20.79 6.48 1.68
N THR A 88 -21.79 6.98 2.42
CA THR A 88 -21.96 6.53 3.82
C THR A 88 -22.41 5.06 3.87
N PRO A 89 -21.77 4.20 4.67
CA PRO A 89 -22.15 2.79 4.80
C PRO A 89 -23.61 2.56 5.20
N MET A 90 -24.22 3.48 5.96
CA MET A 90 -25.65 3.47 6.29
C MET A 90 -26.56 3.31 5.05
N PHE A 91 -26.17 3.90 3.91
CA PHE A 91 -26.91 3.80 2.64
C PHE A 91 -26.26 2.84 1.65
N ARG A 92 -24.98 2.49 1.84
CA ARG A 92 -24.14 1.81 0.85
C ARG A 92 -23.46 0.53 1.34
N SER A 93 -23.79 0.03 2.53
CA SER A 93 -23.17 -1.17 3.12
C SER A 93 -23.15 -2.38 2.18
N GLN A 94 -24.20 -2.61 1.39
CA GLN A 94 -24.20 -3.68 0.40
C GLN A 94 -23.18 -3.46 -0.74
N ALA A 95 -22.99 -2.22 -1.17
CA ALA A 95 -22.01 -1.89 -2.21
C ALA A 95 -20.59 -2.14 -1.71
N TYR A 96 -20.28 -1.68 -0.49
CA TYR A 96 -19.02 -1.96 0.20
C TYR A 96 -18.76 -3.46 0.37
N ARG A 97 -19.75 -4.21 0.89
CA ARG A 97 -19.66 -5.68 1.03
C ARG A 97 -19.35 -6.39 -0.29
N SER A 98 -19.86 -5.86 -1.41
CA SER A 98 -19.67 -6.48 -2.72
C SER A 98 -18.34 -6.15 -3.40
N LEU A 99 -17.53 -5.23 -2.86
CA LEU A 99 -16.28 -4.78 -3.50
C LEU A 99 -15.25 -5.90 -3.66
N ILE A 100 -15.13 -6.76 -2.65
CA ILE A 100 -14.25 -7.94 -2.71
C ILE A 100 -14.70 -8.95 -3.78
N GLY A 101 -15.92 -8.82 -4.28
CA GLY A 101 -16.52 -9.75 -5.24
C GLY A 101 -17.09 -11.00 -4.57
N LYS A 102 -17.18 -12.07 -5.35
CA LYS A 102 -17.72 -13.35 -4.87
C LYS A 102 -16.62 -14.08 -4.10
N VAL A 103 -16.87 -14.33 -2.81
CA VAL A 103 -16.01 -15.18 -1.99
C VAL A 103 -16.44 -16.64 -2.17
N HIS A 104 -15.53 -17.46 -2.69
CA HIS A 104 -15.74 -18.88 -2.93
C HIS A 104 -15.51 -19.68 -1.65
N ALA A 105 -16.26 -20.76 -1.45
CA ALA A 105 -16.02 -21.70 -0.35
C ALA A 105 -14.93 -22.70 -0.77
N GLY A 106 -13.76 -22.59 -0.13
CA GLY A 106 -12.68 -23.55 -0.22
C GLY A 106 -12.99 -24.82 0.58
N LYS A 107 -12.42 -25.96 0.17
CA LYS A 107 -12.59 -27.24 0.87
C LYS A 107 -11.56 -27.41 1.99
N GLU A 108 -10.29 -27.53 1.61
CA GLU A 108 -9.15 -27.65 2.54
C GLU A 108 -8.00 -26.78 2.03
N ILE A 109 -7.26 -26.17 2.96
CA ILE A 109 -6.09 -25.32 2.67
C ILE A 109 -5.02 -26.06 1.86
N THR A 110 -4.87 -27.35 2.13
CA THR A 110 -3.92 -28.27 1.52
C THR A 110 -4.13 -28.42 0.02
N ASN A 111 -5.31 -28.07 -0.51
CA ASN A 111 -5.59 -28.09 -1.95
C ASN A 111 -5.18 -26.79 -2.68
N HIS A 112 -4.83 -25.73 -1.96
CA HIS A 112 -4.42 -24.45 -2.55
C HIS A 112 -2.99 -24.05 -2.17
N ILE A 113 -2.53 -24.42 -0.97
CA ILE A 113 -1.15 -24.23 -0.54
C ILE A 113 -0.39 -25.55 -0.68
N ALA A 114 0.56 -25.55 -1.63
CA ALA A 114 1.37 -26.74 -1.91
C ALA A 114 2.17 -27.15 -0.68
N PRO A 115 2.38 -28.46 -0.48
CA PRO A 115 3.41 -28.93 0.43
C PRO A 115 4.73 -28.25 0.08
N ILE A 116 5.27 -27.47 1.02
CA ILE A 116 6.53 -26.77 0.82
C ILE A 116 7.65 -27.51 1.53
N SER A 117 8.82 -27.57 0.89
CA SER A 117 10.01 -28.08 1.55
C SER A 117 10.55 -27.07 2.56
N LEU A 118 11.10 -27.55 3.67
CA LEU A 118 11.59 -26.67 4.76
C LEU A 118 12.62 -25.62 4.30
N ASN A 119 13.41 -25.93 3.28
CA ASN A 119 14.40 -25.01 2.69
C ASN A 119 13.79 -23.91 1.79
N LYS A 120 12.48 -23.96 1.54
CA LYS A 120 11.73 -22.95 0.77
C LYS A 120 10.84 -22.09 1.66
N ILE A 121 10.79 -22.38 2.96
CA ILE A 121 10.07 -21.57 3.95
C ILE A 121 10.71 -20.19 4.03
N ARG A 122 9.86 -19.16 3.98
CA ARG A 122 10.28 -17.79 4.26
C ARG A 122 10.66 -17.66 5.73
N VAL A 123 11.92 -17.34 5.95
CA VAL A 123 12.53 -17.10 7.27
C VAL A 123 13.04 -15.67 7.41
N VAL A 124 13.05 -14.90 6.32
CA VAL A 124 13.38 -13.48 6.32
C VAL A 124 12.10 -12.69 6.11
N ASP A 125 11.72 -11.89 7.09
CA ASP A 125 10.67 -10.88 6.96
C ASP A 125 11.25 -9.52 6.58
N GLU A 126 10.38 -8.54 6.36
CA GLU A 126 10.74 -7.24 5.83
C GLU A 126 11.73 -6.50 6.73
N GLU A 127 11.51 -6.54 8.05
CA GLU A 127 12.40 -5.90 9.03
C GLU A 127 13.80 -6.52 9.00
N LEU A 128 13.90 -7.86 8.95
CA LEU A 128 15.20 -8.51 8.84
C LEU A 128 15.86 -8.20 7.48
N ALA A 129 15.09 -8.19 6.40
CA ALA A 129 15.60 -7.81 5.08
C ALA A 129 16.17 -6.38 5.09
N TYR A 130 15.51 -5.45 5.80
CA TYR A 130 16.00 -4.10 6.01
C TYR A 130 17.34 -4.06 6.76
N LEU A 131 17.46 -4.77 7.88
CA LEU A 131 18.72 -4.85 8.65
C LEU A 131 19.87 -5.45 7.84
N LEU A 132 19.59 -6.51 7.07
CA LEU A 132 20.56 -7.14 6.19
C LEU A 132 20.96 -6.22 5.04
N GLY A 133 20.00 -5.49 4.48
CA GLY A 133 20.21 -4.47 3.45
C GLY A 133 21.10 -3.33 3.94
N GLU A 134 20.79 -2.76 5.11
CA GLU A 134 21.57 -1.68 5.71
C GLU A 134 23.02 -2.12 5.96
N LYS A 135 23.22 -3.37 6.38
CA LYS A 135 24.56 -3.93 6.57
C LYS A 135 25.36 -4.01 5.26
N ILE A 136 24.74 -4.46 4.16
CA ILE A 136 25.45 -4.53 2.87
C ILE A 136 25.70 -3.13 2.30
N LEU A 137 24.76 -2.20 2.44
CA LEU A 137 24.94 -0.81 2.02
C LEU A 137 26.03 -0.12 2.83
N GLY A 138 26.06 -0.31 4.15
CA GLY A 138 27.08 0.24 5.05
C GLY A 138 28.48 -0.30 4.78
N SER A 139 28.61 -1.51 4.21
CA SER A 139 29.90 -2.05 3.76
C SER A 139 30.46 -1.30 2.53
N GLN A 140 29.60 -0.59 1.78
CA GLN A 140 29.96 0.23 0.64
C GLN A 140 30.02 1.72 1.02
N ALA A 141 31.18 2.17 1.52
CA ALA A 141 31.39 3.53 2.02
C ALA A 141 31.00 4.65 1.04
N ALA A 142 31.15 4.42 -0.27
CA ALA A 142 30.81 5.40 -1.31
C ALA A 142 29.30 5.61 -1.49
N LEU A 143 28.49 4.60 -1.18
CA LEU A 143 27.03 4.60 -1.37
C LEU A 143 26.29 5.05 -0.11
N GLY A 144 26.68 4.56 1.07
CA GLY A 144 25.97 4.84 2.32
C GLY A 144 25.91 6.33 2.72
N SER A 145 26.78 7.17 2.15
CA SER A 145 26.72 8.63 2.35
C SER A 145 25.83 9.36 1.34
N LYS A 146 25.42 8.71 0.25
CA LYS A 146 24.68 9.31 -0.89
C LYS A 146 23.25 8.79 -1.00
N THR A 147 23.01 7.56 -0.58
CA THR A 147 21.74 6.86 -0.76
C THR A 147 21.22 6.30 0.54
N GLU A 148 19.93 6.04 0.58
CA GLU A 148 19.23 5.29 1.62
C GLU A 148 18.50 4.11 0.99
N ILE A 149 18.15 3.09 1.78
CA ILE A 149 17.38 1.96 1.27
C ILE A 149 15.90 2.32 1.28
N GLY A 150 15.22 2.07 0.16
CA GLY A 150 13.78 2.23 0.05
C GLY A 150 13.01 1.10 0.74
N ASN A 151 11.69 1.08 0.55
CA ASN A 151 10.87 0.00 1.09
C ASN A 151 11.15 -1.31 0.35
N PHE A 152 11.18 -2.41 1.08
CA PHE A 152 11.33 -3.74 0.52
C PHE A 152 9.98 -4.25 0.02
N SER A 153 9.95 -4.75 -1.20
CA SER A 153 8.83 -5.48 -1.77
C SER A 153 9.20 -6.94 -1.87
N ILE A 154 8.35 -7.81 -1.34
CA ILE A 154 8.49 -9.24 -1.56
C ILE A 154 7.93 -9.60 -2.92
N GLN A 155 8.73 -10.29 -3.71
CA GLN A 155 8.39 -10.66 -5.08
C GLN A 155 9.14 -11.91 -5.50
N LYS A 156 8.56 -12.61 -6.47
CA LYS A 156 9.15 -13.78 -7.09
C LYS A 156 10.04 -13.34 -8.24
N VAL A 157 11.30 -13.78 -8.21
CA VAL A 157 12.27 -13.55 -9.29
C VAL A 157 12.75 -14.91 -9.78
N GLY A 158 12.35 -15.30 -10.99
CA GLY A 158 12.55 -16.63 -11.54
C GLY A 158 11.78 -17.70 -10.78
N THR A 159 12.44 -18.45 -9.88
CA THR A 159 11.82 -19.51 -9.05
C THR A 159 11.95 -19.26 -7.56
N GLU A 160 12.61 -18.17 -7.17
CA GLU A 160 12.96 -17.89 -5.79
C GLU A 160 12.26 -16.62 -5.32
N LEU A 161 12.06 -16.54 -4.01
CA LEU A 161 11.37 -15.42 -3.37
C LEU A 161 12.40 -14.46 -2.78
N TYR A 162 12.29 -13.19 -3.16
CA TYR A 162 13.23 -12.15 -2.77
C TYR A 162 12.51 -10.92 -2.24
N TRP A 163 13.11 -10.30 -1.24
CA TRP A 163 12.85 -8.92 -0.87
C TRP A 163 13.75 -8.01 -1.68
N VAL A 164 13.16 -7.07 -2.41
CA VAL A 164 13.91 -6.11 -3.24
C VAL A 164 13.61 -4.69 -2.79
N ALA A 165 14.65 -3.88 -2.59
CA ALA A 165 14.50 -2.47 -2.26
C ALA A 165 15.42 -1.60 -3.12
N PRO A 166 14.92 -0.52 -3.72
CA PRO A 166 15.75 0.40 -4.48
C PRO A 166 16.68 1.19 -3.54
N LEU A 167 17.86 1.57 -4.02
CA LEU A 167 18.59 2.65 -3.38
C LEU A 167 17.92 3.97 -3.76
N LEU A 168 17.56 4.79 -2.78
CA LEU A 168 16.90 6.09 -2.94
C LEU A 168 17.84 7.25 -2.65
N HIS A 169 17.56 8.43 -3.21
CA HIS A 169 18.25 9.65 -2.76
C HIS A 169 17.79 10.02 -1.36
N SER A 170 18.74 10.16 -0.43
CA SER A 170 18.42 10.53 0.95
C SER A 170 18.17 12.04 1.16
N GLY A 171 17.95 12.83 0.10
CA GLY A 171 17.65 14.26 0.21
C GLY A 171 17.95 15.12 -1.01
N PHE A 172 17.44 16.36 -0.97
CA PHE A 172 17.44 17.32 -2.09
C PHE A 172 18.80 17.56 -2.73
N PHE A 173 19.82 17.91 -1.94
CA PHE A 173 21.14 18.21 -2.51
C PHE A 173 21.80 16.97 -3.10
N LYS A 174 21.58 15.79 -2.50
CA LYS A 174 22.13 14.52 -3.02
C LYS A 174 21.48 14.16 -4.36
N TRP A 175 20.17 14.37 -4.51
CA TRP A 175 19.47 14.27 -5.78
C TRP A 175 20.00 15.30 -6.81
N LEU A 176 20.15 16.57 -6.41
CA LEU A 176 20.58 17.65 -7.31
C LEU A 176 21.98 17.42 -7.89
N TYR A 177 22.90 16.85 -7.11
CA TYR A 177 24.26 16.52 -7.56
C TYR A 177 24.38 15.12 -8.20
N ASN A 178 23.32 14.32 -8.20
CA ASN A 178 23.26 13.01 -8.83
C ASN A 178 21.99 12.87 -9.68
N THR A 179 21.91 13.66 -10.74
CA THR A 179 20.73 13.72 -11.63
C THR A 179 20.58 12.49 -12.53
N GLU A 180 21.63 11.66 -12.63
CA GLU A 180 21.61 10.41 -13.38
C GLU A 180 20.80 9.33 -12.66
N GLY A 181 20.77 9.34 -11.33
CA GLY A 181 20.02 8.38 -10.50
C GLY A 181 20.90 7.61 -9.53
N THR A 182 20.27 6.88 -8.61
CA THR A 182 20.92 6.08 -7.58
C THR A 182 21.38 4.72 -8.09
N GLU A 183 22.43 4.18 -7.47
CA GLU A 183 23.25 3.11 -8.05
C GLU A 183 22.75 1.71 -7.66
N GLY A 184 21.58 1.34 -8.17
CA GLY A 184 21.05 -0.03 -8.08
C GLY A 184 20.10 -0.26 -6.91
N TYR A 185 19.95 -1.53 -6.53
CA TYR A 185 18.99 -1.98 -5.53
C TYR A 185 19.56 -3.14 -4.70
N VAL A 186 19.01 -3.33 -3.51
CA VAL A 186 19.33 -4.45 -2.62
C VAL A 186 18.32 -5.58 -2.85
N MET A 187 18.82 -6.81 -2.87
CA MET A 187 18.05 -8.03 -3.04
C MET A 187 18.42 -9.01 -1.93
N VAL A 188 17.46 -9.40 -1.10
CA VAL A 188 17.62 -10.30 0.04
C VAL A 188 16.74 -11.52 -0.16
N SER A 189 17.31 -12.72 -0.07
CA SER A 189 16.51 -13.95 -0.15
C SER A 189 15.51 -14.04 1.00
N ALA A 190 14.26 -14.37 0.69
CA ALA A 190 13.24 -14.61 1.71
C ALA A 190 13.51 -15.90 2.52
N THR A 191 14.33 -16.81 2.00
CA THR A 191 14.58 -18.16 2.56
C THR A 191 16.00 -18.32 3.13
N ASN A 192 16.90 -17.36 2.88
CA ASN A 192 18.29 -17.42 3.32
C ASN A 192 18.83 -16.04 3.72
N GLU A 193 18.99 -15.80 5.02
CA GLU A 193 19.54 -14.57 5.60
C GLU A 193 20.97 -14.21 5.13
N ARG A 194 21.71 -15.18 4.55
CA ARG A 194 23.08 -14.97 4.05
C ARG A 194 23.11 -14.59 2.57
N ASP A 195 22.02 -14.78 1.83
CA ASP A 195 21.93 -14.42 0.43
C ASP A 195 21.41 -12.98 0.30
N VAL A 196 22.34 -12.05 0.43
CA VAL A 196 22.12 -10.60 0.33
C VAL A 196 23.00 -10.06 -0.78
N LYS A 197 22.39 -9.40 -1.76
CA LYS A 197 23.07 -8.85 -2.94
C LYS A 197 22.78 -7.37 -3.06
N LEU A 198 23.83 -6.61 -3.39
CA LEU A 198 23.68 -5.25 -3.91
C LEU A 198 23.87 -5.32 -5.41
N VAL A 199 22.79 -5.14 -6.16
CA VAL A 199 22.79 -5.23 -7.62
C VAL A 199 22.96 -3.84 -8.21
N GLN A 200 24.10 -3.59 -8.84
CA GLN A 200 24.44 -2.29 -9.43
C GLN A 200 24.54 -2.34 -10.96
N GLN A 201 24.52 -3.54 -11.54
CA GLN A 201 24.62 -3.75 -12.98
C GLN A 201 23.65 -4.85 -13.40
N VAL A 202 22.98 -4.63 -14.54
CA VAL A 202 22.11 -5.61 -15.19
C VAL A 202 22.52 -5.69 -16.66
N ALA A 203 22.72 -6.91 -17.16
CA ALA A 203 23.23 -7.17 -18.51
C ALA A 203 24.49 -6.36 -18.88
N GLY A 204 25.39 -6.13 -17.92
CA GLY A 204 26.65 -5.39 -18.11
C GLY A 204 26.48 -3.86 -18.20
N LYS A 205 25.31 -3.32 -17.90
CA LYS A 205 25.03 -1.88 -17.85
C LYS A 205 24.82 -1.43 -16.40
N ASP A 206 25.35 -0.27 -16.05
CA ASP A 206 25.14 0.34 -14.73
C ASP A 206 23.66 0.70 -14.53
N LEU A 207 23.13 0.31 -13.37
CA LEU A 207 21.78 0.67 -12.96
C LEU A 207 21.76 2.09 -12.40
N LYS A 208 20.84 2.90 -12.91
CA LYS A 208 20.59 4.26 -12.43
C LYS A 208 19.10 4.46 -12.16
N ILE A 209 18.70 4.32 -10.90
CA ILE A 209 17.32 4.57 -10.46
C ILE A 209 17.11 6.08 -10.41
N LYS A 210 16.57 6.62 -11.50
CA LYS A 210 16.37 8.06 -11.70
C LYS A 210 14.99 8.51 -11.29
N TYR A 211 13.97 7.77 -11.72
CA TYR A 211 12.58 8.03 -11.38
C TYR A 211 12.26 7.31 -10.09
N GLN A 212 11.98 8.05 -9.02
CA GLN A 212 11.79 7.46 -7.69
C GLN A 212 11.07 8.43 -6.74
N PRO A 213 10.42 7.93 -5.66
CA PRO A 213 9.68 8.79 -4.72
C PRO A 213 10.58 9.75 -3.92
N GLY A 214 11.87 9.42 -3.75
CA GLY A 214 12.85 10.31 -3.11
C GLY A 214 13.46 11.37 -4.04
N ALA A 215 13.11 11.36 -5.33
CA ALA A 215 13.56 12.35 -6.30
C ALA A 215 12.65 13.59 -6.32
N TYR A 216 13.11 14.65 -6.99
CA TYR A 216 12.42 15.94 -7.01
C TYR A 216 11.98 16.31 -8.43
N PHE A 217 10.97 17.20 -8.49
CA PHE A 217 10.41 17.74 -9.73
C PHE A 217 10.05 16.62 -10.73
N GLY A 218 10.54 16.68 -11.97
CA GLY A 218 10.19 15.72 -13.02
C GLY A 218 10.74 14.30 -12.83
N SER A 219 11.66 14.09 -11.87
CA SER A 219 12.19 12.75 -11.56
C SER A 219 11.46 12.07 -10.41
N ASP A 220 10.57 12.78 -9.71
CA ASP A 220 9.63 12.15 -8.78
C ASP A 220 8.63 11.31 -9.58
N VAL A 221 8.54 10.01 -9.27
CA VAL A 221 7.73 9.06 -10.03
C VAL A 221 6.24 9.43 -10.05
N LYS A 222 5.71 9.95 -8.94
CA LYS A 222 4.31 10.38 -8.82
C LYS A 222 4.03 11.55 -9.77
N ARG A 223 4.90 12.55 -9.75
CA ARG A 223 4.79 13.74 -10.60
C ARG A 223 5.02 13.42 -12.07
N HIS A 224 5.96 12.53 -12.37
CA HIS A 224 6.22 12.06 -13.72
C HIS A 224 4.95 11.43 -14.31
N LEU A 225 4.29 10.51 -13.60
CA LEU A 225 3.00 9.95 -14.04
C LEU A 225 1.93 11.04 -14.20
N TYR A 226 1.79 11.93 -13.22
CA TYR A 226 0.78 12.99 -13.25
C TYR A 226 0.85 13.86 -14.52
N PHE A 227 2.05 14.29 -14.90
CA PHE A 227 2.26 15.13 -16.09
C PHE A 227 2.34 14.33 -17.41
N ASN A 228 2.36 13.01 -17.36
CA ASN A 228 2.36 12.11 -18.53
C ASN A 228 1.02 11.37 -18.68
N GLY A 229 -0.10 12.02 -18.37
CA GLY A 229 -1.44 11.54 -18.71
C GLY A 229 -2.24 10.92 -17.57
N TYR A 230 -1.69 10.79 -16.37
CA TYR A 230 -2.36 10.14 -15.24
C TYR A 230 -3.02 11.11 -14.24
N ALA A 231 -3.12 12.41 -14.56
CA ALA A 231 -3.75 13.40 -13.69
C ALA A 231 -5.23 13.11 -13.35
N THR A 232 -5.94 12.32 -14.16
CA THR A 232 -7.36 11.95 -13.95
C THR A 232 -7.53 10.54 -13.37
N THR A 233 -6.44 9.86 -13.02
CA THR A 233 -6.44 8.45 -12.59
C THR A 233 -6.04 8.34 -11.13
N GLY A 234 -6.77 7.51 -10.36
CA GLY A 234 -6.34 7.13 -9.01
C GLY A 234 -5.14 6.22 -9.08
N LEU A 235 -4.05 6.59 -8.40
CA LEU A 235 -2.82 5.81 -8.32
C LEU A 235 -2.52 5.45 -6.86
N ALA A 236 -2.24 4.18 -6.60
CA ALA A 236 -1.92 3.63 -5.28
C ALA A 236 -0.80 2.58 -5.37
N ASP A 237 -0.29 2.18 -4.22
CA ASP A 237 0.69 1.09 -4.07
C ASP A 237 1.89 1.20 -5.02
N PHE A 238 2.74 2.21 -4.80
CA PHE A 238 3.97 2.39 -5.58
C PHE A 238 5.02 1.35 -5.13
N SER A 239 4.90 0.14 -5.66
CA SER A 239 5.80 -1.00 -5.36
C SER A 239 7.01 -0.96 -6.28
N PHE A 240 8.21 -1.19 -5.74
CA PHE A 240 9.41 -1.37 -6.57
C PHE A 240 9.55 -2.84 -6.93
N GLU A 241 9.48 -3.21 -8.19
CA GLU A 241 9.62 -4.60 -8.65
C GLU A 241 10.69 -4.71 -9.73
N ILE A 242 11.28 -5.89 -9.87
CA ILE A 242 12.23 -6.20 -10.93
C ILE A 242 11.66 -7.30 -11.80
N ASP A 243 11.90 -7.22 -13.10
CA ASP A 243 11.61 -8.36 -13.97
C ASP A 243 12.60 -9.52 -13.72
N ASP A 244 12.37 -10.66 -14.38
CA ASP A 244 13.22 -11.84 -14.27
C ASP A 244 14.66 -11.60 -14.78
N GLU A 245 14.85 -10.59 -15.63
CA GLU A 245 16.16 -10.12 -16.10
C GLU A 245 16.86 -9.16 -15.11
N GLY A 246 16.16 -8.69 -14.08
CA GLY A 246 16.64 -7.77 -13.05
C GLY A 246 16.44 -6.28 -13.36
N ASN A 247 15.70 -5.93 -14.42
CA ASN A 247 15.43 -4.53 -14.75
C ASN A 247 14.42 -3.93 -13.75
N PRO A 248 14.69 -2.72 -13.22
CA PRO A 248 13.87 -2.12 -12.17
C PRO A 248 12.67 -1.33 -12.69
N TYR A 249 11.51 -1.58 -12.09
CA TYR A 249 10.25 -0.92 -12.38
C TYR A 249 9.56 -0.43 -11.10
N TRP A 250 8.85 0.68 -11.21
CA TRP A 250 7.75 0.97 -10.29
C TRP A 250 6.50 0.34 -10.86
N VAL A 251 5.83 -0.49 -10.08
CA VAL A 251 4.49 -1.02 -10.36
C VAL A 251 3.51 -0.22 -9.53
N ILE A 252 2.53 0.39 -10.19
CA ILE A 252 1.54 1.29 -9.57
C ILE A 252 0.16 0.77 -9.89
N ALA A 253 -0.66 0.51 -8.87
CA ALA A 253 -2.06 0.16 -9.05
C ALA A 253 -2.87 1.38 -9.50
N ARG A 254 -3.63 1.21 -10.59
CA ARG A 254 -4.68 2.15 -10.98
C ARG A 254 -5.97 1.76 -10.29
N TYR A 255 -6.70 2.74 -9.80
CA TYR A 255 -7.95 2.47 -9.10
C TYR A 255 -9.02 3.54 -9.34
N ARG A 256 -10.26 3.18 -9.03
CA ARG A 256 -11.42 4.08 -9.02
C ARG A 256 -12.19 3.97 -7.72
N LYS A 257 -13.05 4.96 -7.47
CA LYS A 257 -14.01 4.96 -6.36
C LYS A 257 -15.32 4.31 -6.83
N GLU A 258 -15.60 3.10 -6.37
CA GLU A 258 -16.84 2.39 -6.72
C GLU A 258 -18.05 2.88 -5.91
N VAL A 259 -17.81 3.42 -4.72
CA VAL A 259 -18.86 3.85 -3.79
C VAL A 259 -18.76 5.34 -3.53
N GLY A 260 -19.10 6.13 -4.54
CA GLY A 260 -19.06 7.60 -4.47
C GLY A 260 -17.63 8.13 -4.31
N PHE A 261 -17.25 8.38 -3.06
CA PHE A 261 -15.93 8.88 -2.64
C PHE A 261 -15.11 7.81 -1.91
N GLY A 262 -15.71 6.66 -1.62
CA GLY A 262 -15.05 5.50 -1.02
C GLY A 262 -15.06 4.28 -1.94
N GLY A 263 -14.70 3.13 -1.38
CA GLY A 263 -14.65 1.86 -2.10
C GLY A 263 -13.59 1.87 -3.19
N ASN A 264 -12.32 1.98 -2.78
CA ASN A 264 -11.20 1.91 -3.70
C ASN A 264 -11.19 0.53 -4.35
N ASP A 265 -11.16 0.49 -5.68
CA ASP A 265 -11.05 -0.78 -6.40
C ASP A 265 -10.06 -0.67 -7.56
N ALA A 266 -9.13 -1.63 -7.63
CA ALA A 266 -8.07 -1.63 -8.61
C ALA A 266 -8.61 -2.05 -9.99
N THR A 267 -8.22 -1.30 -11.02
CA THR A 267 -8.67 -1.50 -12.41
C THR A 267 -7.57 -2.01 -13.33
N GLY A 268 -6.32 -2.02 -12.87
CA GLY A 268 -5.14 -2.45 -13.60
C GLY A 268 -3.88 -1.82 -13.01
N ILE A 269 -2.79 -1.85 -13.76
CA ILE A 269 -1.50 -1.28 -13.33
C ILE A 269 -0.93 -0.33 -14.35
N VAL A 270 0.04 0.45 -13.89
CA VAL A 270 0.99 1.21 -14.71
C VAL A 270 2.38 0.84 -14.22
N THR A 271 3.27 0.50 -15.15
CA THR A 271 4.68 0.29 -14.85
C THR A 271 5.48 1.50 -15.32
N VAL A 272 6.42 1.96 -14.51
CA VAL A 272 7.40 2.98 -14.88
C VAL A 272 8.79 2.36 -14.78
N ASP A 273 9.52 2.30 -15.90
CA ASP A 273 10.94 1.95 -15.88
C ASP A 273 11.67 2.96 -14.99
N ALA A 274 12.29 2.47 -13.91
CA ALA A 274 12.87 3.33 -12.88
C ALA A 274 14.09 4.12 -13.38
N GLN A 275 14.68 3.74 -14.52
CA GLN A 275 15.83 4.38 -15.14
C GLN A 275 15.41 5.37 -16.23
N SER A 276 14.61 4.90 -17.19
CA SER A 276 14.24 5.67 -18.38
C SER A 276 13.00 6.53 -18.18
N GLY A 277 12.12 6.15 -17.23
CA GLY A 277 10.81 6.76 -17.05
C GLY A 277 9.80 6.36 -18.12
N ALA A 278 10.09 5.34 -18.93
CA ALA A 278 9.13 4.79 -19.87
C ALA A 278 7.91 4.25 -19.12
N ILE A 279 6.72 4.62 -19.59
CA ILE A 279 5.45 4.26 -18.97
C ILE A 279 4.75 3.23 -19.85
N ALA A 280 4.29 2.14 -19.24
CA ALA A 280 3.41 1.17 -19.88
C ALA A 280 2.19 0.90 -18.99
N GLU A 281 1.03 0.76 -19.62
CA GLU A 281 -0.24 0.57 -18.94
C GLU A 281 -0.82 -0.80 -19.29
N TYR A 282 -1.35 -1.48 -18.27
CA TYR A 282 -1.92 -2.81 -18.45
C TYR A 282 -3.26 -2.93 -17.73
N GLY A 283 -4.21 -3.64 -18.35
CA GLY A 283 -5.35 -4.19 -17.64
C GLY A 283 -4.93 -5.35 -16.73
N ILE A 284 -5.83 -5.82 -15.88
CA ILE A 284 -5.55 -6.92 -14.93
C ILE A 284 -5.09 -8.19 -15.66
N ALA A 285 -5.76 -8.56 -16.76
CA ALA A 285 -5.46 -9.77 -17.52
C ALA A 285 -4.17 -9.66 -18.37
N ASP A 286 -3.82 -8.45 -18.80
CA ASP A 286 -2.72 -8.19 -19.74
C ASP A 286 -1.41 -7.81 -19.04
N ALA A 287 -1.44 -7.68 -17.70
CA ALA A 287 -0.25 -7.34 -16.92
C ALA A 287 0.85 -8.42 -17.08
N PRO A 288 2.14 -8.04 -17.15
CA PRO A 288 3.24 -8.99 -17.28
C PRO A 288 3.25 -10.04 -16.15
N ALA A 289 3.76 -11.23 -16.45
CA ALA A 289 3.77 -12.36 -15.50
C ALA A 289 4.69 -12.15 -14.30
N TRP A 290 5.75 -11.33 -14.44
CA TRP A 290 6.68 -10.99 -13.35
C TRP A 290 6.07 -10.00 -12.33
N VAL A 291 4.94 -9.35 -12.67
CA VAL A 291 4.27 -8.45 -11.73
C VAL A 291 3.44 -9.26 -10.74
N ASP A 292 3.82 -9.23 -9.47
CA ASP A 292 3.11 -10.01 -8.45
C ASP A 292 1.91 -9.26 -7.89
N ARG A 293 1.96 -7.92 -7.84
CA ARG A 293 0.99 -7.10 -7.10
C ARG A 293 0.20 -6.15 -8.00
N ILE A 294 -1.05 -6.53 -8.30
CA ILE A 294 -2.02 -5.65 -8.97
C ILE A 294 -3.04 -5.10 -7.97
N GLN A 295 -3.48 -5.94 -7.04
CA GLN A 295 -4.44 -5.62 -5.99
C GLN A 295 -3.69 -5.14 -4.74
N PRO A 296 -3.76 -3.84 -4.38
CA PRO A 296 -3.09 -3.33 -3.19
C PRO A 296 -3.58 -4.01 -1.91
N LEU A 297 -2.63 -4.28 -1.00
CA LEU A 297 -2.92 -4.89 0.30
C LEU A 297 -3.98 -4.11 1.09
N GLU A 298 -3.83 -2.78 1.16
CA GLU A 298 -4.75 -1.89 1.88
C GLU A 298 -6.19 -2.01 1.34
N PHE A 299 -6.34 -2.08 0.02
CA PHE A 299 -7.67 -2.19 -0.60
C PHE A 299 -8.31 -3.54 -0.27
N ILE A 300 -7.56 -4.64 -0.37
CA ILE A 300 -8.09 -5.97 -0.05
C ILE A 300 -8.44 -6.07 1.44
N GLY A 301 -7.62 -5.51 2.33
CA GLY A 301 -7.92 -5.46 3.77
C GLY A 301 -9.21 -4.69 4.08
N GLU A 302 -9.36 -3.48 3.52
CA GLU A 302 -10.60 -2.70 3.66
C GLU A 302 -11.81 -3.46 3.11
N GLN A 303 -11.70 -4.04 1.91
CA GLN A 303 -12.79 -4.76 1.25
C GLN A 303 -13.19 -6.05 2.00
N LEU A 304 -12.24 -6.77 2.60
CA LEU A 304 -12.51 -7.95 3.43
C LEU A 304 -13.19 -7.56 4.75
N ASN A 305 -12.76 -6.48 5.38
CA ASN A 305 -13.41 -5.95 6.58
C ASN A 305 -14.84 -5.50 6.28
N ASP A 306 -15.04 -4.74 5.21
CA ASP A 306 -16.38 -4.33 4.75
C ASP A 306 -17.25 -5.53 4.40
N TRP A 307 -16.66 -6.56 3.78
CA TRP A 307 -17.34 -7.82 3.53
C TRP A 307 -17.82 -8.42 4.85
N GLY A 308 -16.96 -8.63 5.83
CA GLY A 308 -17.33 -9.22 7.12
C GLY A 308 -18.31 -8.38 7.96
N GLU A 309 -18.10 -7.07 8.05
CA GLU A 309 -18.87 -6.13 8.87
C GLU A 309 -20.32 -5.99 8.38
N TYR A 310 -20.53 -5.87 7.06
CA TYR A 310 -21.83 -5.59 6.48
C TYR A 310 -22.62 -6.83 6.05
N VAL A 311 -22.32 -8.01 6.62
CA VAL A 311 -23.00 -9.29 6.32
C VAL A 311 -24.53 -9.22 6.42
N LYS A 312 -25.04 -8.47 7.40
CA LYS A 312 -26.47 -8.19 7.60
C LYS A 312 -26.80 -6.70 7.45
N GLY A 313 -25.97 -5.99 6.69
CA GLY A 313 -26.07 -4.54 6.48
C GLY A 313 -25.59 -3.71 7.68
N TYR A 314 -25.65 -2.39 7.52
CA TYR A 314 -25.09 -1.41 8.48
C TYR A 314 -25.67 -1.49 9.90
N TRP A 315 -26.96 -1.81 10.04
CA TRP A 315 -27.66 -1.77 11.34
C TRP A 315 -27.51 -3.06 12.17
N ASN A 316 -26.58 -3.94 11.82
CA ASN A 316 -26.31 -5.19 12.55
C ASN A 316 -25.50 -4.93 13.84
N PHE A 317 -26.10 -4.26 14.82
CA PHE A 317 -25.44 -3.94 16.09
C PHE A 317 -25.31 -5.13 17.05
N SER A 318 -26.02 -6.22 16.78
CA SER A 318 -25.87 -7.49 17.51
C SER A 318 -24.62 -8.27 17.12
N ASN A 319 -23.85 -7.79 16.13
CA ASN A 319 -22.69 -8.46 15.55
C ASN A 319 -22.98 -9.87 15.04
N GLU A 320 -24.23 -10.12 14.63
CA GLU A 320 -24.66 -11.45 14.20
C GLU A 320 -23.98 -11.80 12.87
N ASP A 321 -23.30 -12.95 12.82
CA ASP A 321 -22.51 -13.45 11.68
C ASP A 321 -21.37 -12.53 11.19
N LYS A 322 -21.02 -11.49 11.95
CA LYS A 322 -19.95 -10.58 11.56
C LYS A 322 -18.60 -11.27 11.63
N LEU A 323 -17.82 -11.03 10.58
CA LEU A 323 -16.45 -11.50 10.46
C LEU A 323 -15.50 -10.31 10.43
N MET A 324 -14.28 -10.52 10.91
CA MET A 324 -13.18 -9.57 10.79
C MET A 324 -11.90 -10.31 10.45
N ILE A 325 -10.96 -9.63 9.79
CA ILE A 325 -9.62 -10.16 9.62
C ILE A 325 -8.90 -10.20 10.98
N THR A 326 -8.06 -11.21 11.21
CA THR A 326 -7.37 -11.41 12.50
C THR A 326 -6.09 -10.60 12.61
N GLU A 327 -5.32 -10.55 11.52
CA GLU A 327 -4.03 -9.87 11.40
C GLU A 327 -3.89 -9.25 10.00
N ASP A 328 -2.83 -8.47 9.83
CA ASP A 328 -2.46 -7.91 8.53
C ASP A 328 -2.26 -9.00 7.46
N LEU A 329 -2.51 -8.64 6.21
CA LEU A 329 -2.43 -9.59 5.11
C LEU A 329 -0.98 -9.93 4.79
N THR A 330 -0.72 -11.20 4.54
CA THR A 330 0.61 -11.70 4.14
C THR A 330 0.58 -12.22 2.71
N LEU A 331 1.64 -11.95 1.94
CA LEU A 331 1.81 -12.56 0.62
C LEU A 331 2.23 -14.03 0.77
N VAL A 332 1.45 -14.93 0.19
CA VAL A 332 1.74 -16.37 0.08
C VAL A 332 1.66 -16.81 -1.39
N TYR A 333 2.26 -17.94 -1.72
CA TYR A 333 2.25 -18.49 -3.08
C TYR A 333 1.51 -19.82 -3.10
N GLY A 334 0.55 -19.95 -4.01
CA GLY A 334 -0.24 -21.16 -4.22
C GLY A 334 0.49 -22.21 -5.05
N GLU A 335 -0.10 -23.41 -5.18
CA GLU A 335 0.44 -24.49 -6.03
C GLU A 335 0.58 -24.10 -7.51
N ASP A 336 -0.32 -23.23 -7.97
CA ASP A 336 -0.36 -22.70 -9.33
C ASP A 336 0.69 -21.61 -9.57
N ASN A 337 1.57 -21.41 -8.59
CA ASN A 337 2.65 -20.46 -8.64
C ASN A 337 2.18 -19.00 -8.77
N ARG A 338 0.94 -18.71 -8.33
CA ARG A 338 0.41 -17.36 -8.20
C ARG A 338 0.54 -16.86 -6.77
N SER A 339 0.58 -15.55 -6.64
CA SER A 339 0.62 -14.86 -5.37
C SER A 339 -0.79 -14.57 -4.86
N TYR A 340 -0.98 -14.75 -3.56
CA TYR A 340 -2.23 -14.52 -2.85
C TYR A 340 -1.99 -13.68 -1.60
N TRP A 341 -2.91 -12.77 -1.31
CA TRP A 341 -3.05 -12.20 0.01
C TRP A 341 -3.74 -13.19 0.93
N TYR A 342 -3.07 -13.55 2.02
CA TYR A 342 -3.57 -14.41 3.07
C TYR A 342 -3.90 -13.58 4.31
N THR A 343 -5.03 -13.86 4.95
CA THR A 343 -5.31 -13.44 6.33
C THR A 343 -6.30 -14.39 6.98
N GLY A 344 -6.16 -14.59 8.29
CA GLY A 344 -7.14 -15.28 9.11
C GLY A 344 -8.42 -14.46 9.26
N VAL A 345 -9.51 -15.16 9.59
CA VAL A 345 -10.82 -14.57 9.78
C VAL A 345 -11.42 -15.10 11.07
N SER A 346 -11.87 -14.18 11.93
CA SER A 346 -12.53 -14.49 13.20
C SER A 346 -13.94 -13.88 13.25
N SER A 347 -14.76 -14.37 14.18
CA SER A 347 -16.05 -13.73 14.48
C SER A 347 -15.84 -12.55 15.42
N VAL A 348 -16.54 -11.45 15.16
CA VAL A 348 -16.53 -10.29 16.06
C VAL A 348 -17.02 -10.72 17.45
N GLY A 349 -16.21 -10.46 18.48
CA GLY A 349 -16.47 -10.86 19.87
C GLY A 349 -15.91 -12.23 20.29
N LYS A 350 -15.22 -12.95 19.39
CA LYS A 350 -14.44 -14.18 19.70
C LYS A 350 -13.12 -14.19 18.92
N GLU A 351 -12.28 -13.20 19.20
CA GLU A 351 -11.07 -12.90 18.43
C GLU A 351 -9.95 -13.95 18.58
N GLU A 352 -9.96 -14.76 19.65
CA GLU A 352 -8.92 -15.79 19.89
C GLU A 352 -9.16 -17.11 19.15
N SER A 353 -10.28 -17.25 18.43
CA SER A 353 -10.61 -18.47 17.69
C SER A 353 -10.87 -18.14 16.22
N ALA A 354 -10.02 -18.67 15.33
CA ALA A 354 -10.22 -18.51 13.91
C ALA A 354 -11.48 -19.26 13.48
N VAL A 355 -12.35 -18.58 12.74
CA VAL A 355 -13.44 -19.23 11.98
C VAL A 355 -12.86 -19.87 10.73
N GLY A 356 -11.80 -19.26 10.19
CA GLY A 356 -11.14 -19.70 8.98
C GLY A 356 -10.08 -18.71 8.54
N PHE A 357 -9.77 -18.75 7.24
CA PHE A 357 -8.87 -17.79 6.60
C PHE A 357 -9.32 -17.55 5.16
N VAL A 358 -8.81 -16.48 4.55
CA VAL A 358 -9.13 -16.09 3.18
C VAL A 358 -7.85 -15.98 2.37
N LEU A 359 -7.89 -16.49 1.15
CA LEU A 359 -6.89 -16.23 0.11
C LEU A 359 -7.52 -15.35 -0.95
N VAL A 360 -6.89 -14.22 -1.27
CA VAL A 360 -7.31 -13.32 -2.35
C VAL A 360 -6.20 -13.24 -3.37
N ASP A 361 -6.49 -13.61 -4.61
CA ASP A 361 -5.51 -13.54 -5.69
C ASP A 361 -5.05 -12.09 -5.91
N THR A 362 -3.73 -11.84 -5.82
CA THR A 362 -3.18 -10.48 -5.90
C THR A 362 -3.26 -9.87 -7.29
N ARG A 363 -3.69 -10.65 -8.29
CA ARG A 363 -3.93 -10.22 -9.67
C ARG A 363 -5.41 -10.06 -9.94
N THR A 364 -6.17 -11.16 -9.87
CA THR A 364 -7.58 -11.20 -10.29
C THR A 364 -8.58 -10.78 -9.23
N LYS A 365 -8.15 -10.61 -7.96
CA LYS A 365 -9.04 -10.36 -6.81
C LYS A 365 -9.98 -11.52 -6.48
N GLU A 366 -9.79 -12.69 -7.07
CA GLU A 366 -10.60 -13.86 -6.75
C GLU A 366 -10.34 -14.29 -5.30
N ALA A 367 -11.40 -14.28 -4.48
CA ALA A 367 -11.32 -14.56 -3.05
C ALA A 367 -11.89 -15.95 -2.74
N THR A 368 -11.17 -16.72 -1.92
CA THR A 368 -11.61 -18.02 -1.42
C THR A 368 -11.48 -18.07 0.09
N MET A 369 -12.59 -18.35 0.78
CA MET A 369 -12.64 -18.55 2.23
C MET A 369 -12.61 -20.03 2.55
N TYR A 370 -11.79 -20.40 3.53
CA TYR A 370 -11.70 -21.75 4.06
C TYR A 370 -12.16 -21.75 5.50
N ASN A 371 -13.21 -22.51 5.78
CA ASN A 371 -13.68 -22.70 7.14
C ASN A 371 -12.79 -23.74 7.81
N GLN A 372 -11.81 -23.27 8.56
CA GLN A 372 -10.91 -24.10 9.34
C GLN A 372 -10.83 -23.51 10.74
N SER A 373 -11.51 -24.15 11.68
CA SER A 373 -11.40 -23.81 13.09
C SER A 373 -9.98 -24.12 13.56
N GLY A 374 -9.40 -23.20 14.32
CA GLY A 374 -8.02 -23.36 14.75
C GLY A 374 -7.44 -22.13 15.43
N ALA A 375 -6.13 -22.15 15.59
CA ALA A 375 -5.38 -21.01 16.09
C ALA A 375 -5.50 -19.83 15.14
N THR A 376 -5.75 -18.65 15.70
CA THR A 376 -5.44 -17.40 15.00
C THR A 376 -3.93 -17.22 14.95
N GLU A 377 -3.49 -16.35 14.05
CA GLU A 377 -2.11 -15.89 13.94
C GLU A 377 -1.62 -15.36 15.30
N TYR A 378 -2.42 -14.50 15.95
CA TYR A 378 -2.14 -13.97 17.29
C TYR A 378 -1.98 -15.07 18.35
N ALA A 379 -2.86 -16.08 18.36
CA ALA A 379 -2.78 -17.18 19.31
C ALA A 379 -1.52 -18.04 19.07
N ALA A 380 -1.14 -18.24 17.80
CA ALA A 380 0.06 -18.95 17.43
C ALA A 380 1.33 -18.21 17.87
N GLN A 381 1.40 -16.89 17.66
CA GLN A 381 2.49 -16.03 18.16
C GLN A 381 2.59 -16.10 19.68
N SER A 382 1.47 -15.92 20.38
CA SER A 382 1.43 -15.97 21.85
C SER A 382 1.90 -17.32 22.39
N SER A 383 1.53 -18.43 21.74
CA SER A 383 1.98 -19.77 22.11
C SER A 383 3.49 -19.93 21.94
N ALA A 384 4.03 -19.49 20.79
CA ALA A 384 5.46 -19.54 20.51
C ALA A 384 6.28 -18.66 21.47
N GLU A 385 5.85 -17.42 21.70
CA GLU A 385 6.49 -16.51 22.66
C GLU A 385 6.42 -17.06 24.09
N GLY A 386 5.27 -17.60 24.51
CA GLY A 386 5.08 -18.20 25.83
C GLY A 386 6.04 -19.34 26.12
N LYS A 387 6.44 -20.11 25.09
CA LYS A 387 7.41 -21.21 25.21
C LYS A 387 8.84 -20.75 25.52
N VAL A 388 9.19 -19.53 25.08
CA VAL A 388 10.53 -18.93 25.25
C VAL A 388 10.46 -17.59 25.98
N GLN A 389 9.46 -17.41 26.84
CA GLN A 389 9.18 -16.15 27.53
C GLN A 389 10.39 -15.63 28.31
N GLU A 390 11.26 -16.52 28.81
CA GLU A 390 12.47 -16.17 29.54
C GLU A 390 13.55 -15.53 28.67
N LYS A 391 13.45 -15.67 27.34
CA LYS A 391 14.36 -15.04 26.37
C LYS A 391 13.91 -13.65 25.95
N GLY A 392 12.66 -13.29 26.19
CA GLY A 392 12.08 -12.03 25.75
C GLY A 392 11.95 -11.91 24.22
N TYR A 393 11.98 -13.03 23.49
CA TYR A 393 11.88 -13.00 22.03
C TYR A 393 10.49 -12.65 21.54
N LYS A 394 10.43 -11.99 20.38
CA LYS A 394 9.20 -11.57 19.71
C LYS A 394 8.96 -12.34 18.43
N ALA A 395 7.73 -12.79 18.24
CA ALA A 395 7.31 -13.55 17.06
C ALA A 395 7.00 -12.63 15.88
N SER A 396 7.54 -12.94 14.71
CA SER A 396 7.13 -12.32 13.45
C SER A 396 5.69 -12.70 13.09
N LEU A 397 5.11 -11.97 12.14
CA LEU A 397 3.81 -12.33 11.57
C LEU A 397 3.82 -13.79 11.07
N PRO A 398 2.87 -14.64 11.49
CA PRO A 398 2.82 -16.04 11.10
C PRO A 398 2.49 -16.21 9.62
N ILE A 399 3.24 -17.07 8.94
CA ILE A 399 2.99 -17.41 7.54
C ILE A 399 2.45 -18.85 7.48
N PRO A 400 1.28 -19.10 6.89
CA PRO A 400 0.73 -20.43 6.78
C PRO A 400 1.47 -21.23 5.70
N TYR A 401 1.86 -22.44 6.05
CA TYR A 401 2.42 -23.41 5.13
C TYR A 401 1.75 -24.76 5.31
N ASN A 402 1.86 -25.58 4.27
CA ASN A 402 1.54 -26.99 4.36
C ASN A 402 2.86 -27.76 4.55
N ILE A 403 3.15 -28.20 5.79
CA ILE A 403 4.38 -28.93 6.12
C ILE A 403 4.00 -30.38 6.38
N ASN A 404 4.44 -31.29 5.51
CA ASN A 404 4.10 -32.72 5.61
C ASN A 404 2.59 -33.01 5.72
N ASN A 405 1.77 -32.31 4.93
CA ASN A 405 0.29 -32.37 4.95
C ASN A 405 -0.36 -31.85 6.24
N ILE A 406 0.39 -31.14 7.09
CA ILE A 406 -0.12 -30.45 8.27
C ILE A 406 -0.09 -28.95 7.99
N PRO A 407 -1.26 -28.28 8.00
CA PRO A 407 -1.32 -26.83 7.98
C PRO A 407 -0.63 -26.26 9.23
N THR A 408 0.41 -25.47 9.03
CA THR A 408 1.30 -25.01 10.10
C THR A 408 1.66 -23.56 9.86
N TYR A 409 1.48 -22.74 10.89
CA TYR A 409 2.06 -21.42 10.93
C TYR A 409 3.55 -21.50 11.21
N VAL A 410 4.33 -20.85 10.36
CA VAL A 410 5.76 -20.67 10.59
C VAL A 410 6.03 -19.21 10.93
N MET A 411 6.80 -19.00 11.98
CA MET A 411 7.22 -17.69 12.43
C MET A 411 8.68 -17.72 12.88
N THR A 412 9.31 -16.56 12.83
CA THR A 412 10.63 -16.36 13.43
C THR A 412 10.48 -15.72 14.79
N LEU A 413 11.37 -16.09 15.72
CA LEU A 413 11.48 -15.50 17.05
C LEU A 413 12.76 -14.67 17.09
N LYS A 414 12.60 -13.37 17.30
CA LYS A 414 13.67 -12.37 17.22
C LYS A 414 14.04 -11.81 18.59
N ASP A 415 15.29 -11.39 18.74
CA ASP A 415 15.70 -10.54 19.85
C ASP A 415 15.26 -9.08 19.65
N ASP A 416 15.48 -8.23 20.65
CA ASP A 416 15.22 -6.78 20.58
C ASP A 416 16.02 -6.07 19.46
N GLY A 417 17.06 -6.71 18.93
CA GLY A 417 17.84 -6.23 17.80
C GLY A 417 17.24 -6.60 16.44
N GLY A 418 16.09 -7.28 16.40
CA GLY A 418 15.41 -7.72 15.18
C GLY A 418 16.08 -8.91 14.50
N LEU A 419 17.04 -9.56 15.15
CA LEU A 419 17.76 -10.71 14.57
C LEU A 419 17.06 -12.01 14.98
N VAL A 420 16.88 -12.89 13.99
CA VAL A 420 16.26 -14.20 14.19
C VAL A 420 17.16 -15.08 15.08
N LYS A 421 16.57 -15.65 16.12
CA LYS A 421 17.24 -16.57 17.06
C LYS A 421 16.68 -17.97 17.01
N MET A 422 15.37 -18.09 16.80
CA MET A 422 14.67 -19.36 16.74
C MET A 422 13.57 -19.31 15.67
N TYR A 423 13.14 -20.50 15.26
CA TYR A 423 11.97 -20.70 14.42
C TYR A 423 10.92 -21.40 15.25
N ALA A 424 9.66 -21.01 15.08
CA ALA A 424 8.54 -21.69 15.69
C ALA A 424 7.56 -22.16 14.62
N MET A 425 7.08 -23.39 14.78
CA MET A 425 6.08 -24.01 13.95
C MET A 425 4.89 -24.37 14.84
N VAL A 426 3.72 -23.83 14.51
CA VAL A 426 2.49 -24.06 15.30
C VAL A 426 1.43 -24.63 14.37
N ALA A 427 0.92 -25.80 14.70
CA ALA A 427 -0.14 -26.42 13.91
C ALA A 427 -1.43 -25.58 13.99
N ILE A 428 -2.04 -25.30 12.83
CA ILE A 428 -3.24 -24.44 12.76
C ILE A 428 -4.42 -25.11 13.47
N SER A 429 -4.54 -26.44 13.38
CA SER A 429 -5.71 -27.19 13.86
C SER A 429 -5.80 -27.38 15.38
N ASP A 430 -4.67 -27.49 16.09
CA ASP A 430 -4.68 -27.98 17.48
C ASP A 430 -3.79 -27.19 18.46
N TYR A 431 -3.26 -26.03 18.06
CA TYR A 431 -2.45 -25.12 18.88
C TYR A 431 -1.14 -25.75 19.42
N THR A 432 -0.79 -26.95 18.98
CA THR A 432 0.41 -27.64 19.46
C THR A 432 1.63 -27.06 18.77
N ILE A 433 2.65 -26.72 19.57
CA ILE A 433 3.97 -26.33 19.07
C ILE A 433 4.68 -27.60 18.59
N VAL A 434 5.17 -27.59 17.35
CA VAL A 434 6.03 -28.65 16.78
C VAL A 434 7.47 -28.16 16.69
#